data_AF-A0A080MLI6-F1
#
_entry.id   AF-A0A080MLI6-F1
#
_cell.length_a   1.000
_cell.length_b   1.000
_cell.length_c   1.000
_cell.angle_alpha   90.00
_cell.angle_beta   90.00
_cell.angle_gamma   90.00
#
_symmetry.space_group_name_H-M   'P 1'
#
loop_
_entity.id
_entity.type
_entity.pdbx_description
1 polymer ?
#
loop_
_entity_poly.entity_id
_entity_poly.type
_entity_poly.pdbx_seq_one_letter_code
_entity_poly.pdbx_strand_id
1 'polypeptide(L)'
;MNAYPGPALVTLATALLLFACAAYVGRCRIQFGIQAPATSGHPQFEIAYRIQLNTLENTVAFLPVLWVFAIFLSSLWATGIGCVWLLGRVWYARAYACDPKTRGKGFLVSMLAFGALALGGAWGVLRGLLV
;
A
#
# COMPACT_ATOMS: atom_id res chain seq x y z
N MET A 1 24.44 -12.34 -7.94
CA MET A 1 24.03 -10.91 -7.98
C MET A 1 22.52 -10.86 -7.80
N ASN A 2 21.99 -10.03 -6.89
CA ASN A 2 20.55 -10.02 -6.59
C ASN A 2 19.76 -9.47 -7.79
N ALA A 3 18.83 -10.26 -8.34
CA ALA A 3 18.06 -9.87 -9.53
C ALA A 3 16.96 -8.82 -9.27
N TYR A 4 16.51 -8.68 -8.01
CA TYR A 4 15.36 -7.82 -7.65
C TYR A 4 15.57 -6.98 -6.38
N PRO A 5 16.70 -6.27 -6.19
CA PRO A 5 16.93 -5.49 -4.97
C PRO A 5 15.93 -4.35 -4.81
N GLY A 6 15.50 -3.72 -5.91
CA GLY A 6 14.54 -2.61 -5.89
C GLY A 6 13.12 -3.03 -5.45
N PRO A 7 12.47 -4.01 -6.11
CA PRO A 7 11.15 -4.48 -5.68
C PRO A 7 11.14 -5.08 -4.28
N ALA A 8 12.25 -5.72 -3.86
CA ALA A 8 12.41 -6.20 -2.49
C ALA A 8 12.45 -5.05 -1.47
N LEU A 9 13.16 -3.95 -1.77
CA LEU A 9 13.17 -2.75 -0.93
C LEU A 9 11.77 -2.12 -0.83
N VAL A 10 11.04 -2.03 -1.93
CA VAL A 10 9.64 -1.54 -1.94
C VAL A 10 8.74 -2.43 -1.08
N THR A 11 8.92 -3.76 -1.16
CA THR A 11 8.19 -4.72 -0.32
C THR A 11 8.48 -4.50 1.17
N LEU A 12 9.75 -4.35 1.54
CA LEU A 12 10.15 -4.08 2.93
C LEU A 12 9.58 -2.75 3.43
N ALA A 13 9.68 -1.69 2.62
CA ALA A 13 9.14 -0.38 2.96
C ALA A 13 7.60 -0.40 3.10
N THR A 14 6.91 -1.22 2.31
CA THR A 14 5.47 -1.44 2.43
C THR A 14 5.11 -2.15 3.74
N ALA A 15 5.91 -3.14 4.16
CA ALA A 15 5.73 -3.79 5.46
C ALA A 15 5.93 -2.81 6.63
N LEU A 16 6.94 -1.93 6.54
CA LEU A 16 7.16 -0.86 7.52
C LEU A 16 6.00 0.14 7.56
N LEU A 17 5.40 0.48 6.41
CA LEU A 17 4.19 1.31 6.37
C LEU A 17 3.01 0.62 7.08
N LEU A 18 2.78 -0.67 6.83
CA LEU A 18 1.73 -1.42 7.52
C LEU A 18 1.95 -1.43 9.04
N PHE A 19 3.19 -1.65 9.47
CA PHE A 19 3.56 -1.59 10.88
C PHE A 19 3.29 -0.19 11.47
N ALA A 20 3.66 0.88 10.77
CA ALA A 20 3.40 2.25 11.20
C ALA A 20 1.90 2.55 11.32
N CYS A 21 1.07 2.09 10.37
CA CYS A 21 -0.38 2.21 10.46
C CYS A 21 -0.96 1.42 11.64
N ALA A 22 -0.48 0.21 11.91
CA ALA A 22 -0.90 -0.59 13.06
C ALA A 22 -0.50 0.07 14.39
N ALA A 23 0.73 0.59 14.48
CA ALA A 23 1.20 1.35 15.63
C ALA A 23 0.36 2.61 15.87
N TYR A 24 -0.06 3.29 14.80
CA TYR A 24 -0.96 4.44 14.89
C TYR A 24 -2.33 4.06 15.48
N VAL A 25 -2.93 2.95 15.02
CA VAL A 25 -4.16 2.41 15.61
C VAL A 25 -3.96 2.11 17.10
N GLY A 26 -2.87 1.43 17.46
CA GLY A 26 -2.53 1.10 18.84
C GLY A 26 -2.40 2.34 19.73
N ARG A 27 -1.75 3.39 19.23
CA ARG A 27 -1.66 4.68 19.92
C ARG A 27 -3.04 5.30 20.15
N CYS A 28 -3.91 5.30 19.14
CA CYS A 28 -5.28 5.80 19.29
C CYS A 28 -6.10 4.96 20.28
N ARG A 29 -5.91 3.64 20.34
CA ARG A 29 -6.58 2.79 21.34
C ARG A 29 -6.25 3.22 22.76
N ILE A 30 -4.96 3.41 23.05
CA ILE A 30 -4.49 3.84 24.37
C ILE A 30 -4.99 5.25 24.67
N GLN A 31 -4.81 6.18 23.72
CA GLN A 31 -5.15 7.60 23.90
C GLN A 31 -6.65 7.83 24.17
N PHE A 32 -7.53 7.07 23.53
CA PHE A 32 -8.99 7.24 23.64
C PHE A 32 -9.67 6.14 24.47
N GLY A 33 -8.90 5.29 25.16
CA GLY A 33 -9.44 4.25 26.05
C GLY A 33 -10.27 3.16 25.35
N ILE A 34 -9.99 2.86 24.08
CA ILE A 34 -10.76 1.87 23.31
C ILE A 34 -10.29 0.45 23.66
N GLN A 35 -11.04 -0.21 24.54
CA GLN A 35 -10.76 -1.59 24.98
C GLN A 35 -11.02 -2.60 23.87
N ALA A 36 -10.14 -3.60 23.73
CA ALA A 36 -10.40 -4.74 22.86
C ALA A 36 -11.63 -5.53 23.38
N PRO A 37 -12.48 -6.10 22.51
CA PRO A 37 -12.36 -6.22 21.06
C PRO A 37 -12.97 -5.06 20.25
N ALA A 38 -13.33 -3.93 20.88
CA ALA A 38 -14.04 -2.85 20.20
C ALA A 38 -13.23 -2.26 19.03
N THR A 39 -13.94 -2.01 17.92
CA THR A 39 -13.42 -1.41 16.67
C THR A 39 -14.14 -0.12 16.29
N SER A 40 -14.97 0.41 17.19
CA SER A 40 -15.66 1.70 17.10
C SER A 40 -15.49 2.50 18.38
N GLY A 41 -15.72 3.81 18.32
CA GLY A 41 -15.64 4.69 19.49
C GLY A 41 -15.25 6.11 19.10
N HIS A 42 -14.03 6.53 19.41
CA HIS A 42 -13.58 7.88 19.08
C HIS A 42 -13.37 8.05 17.56
N PRO A 43 -13.85 9.14 16.93
CA PRO A 43 -13.74 9.34 15.48
C PRO A 43 -12.32 9.20 14.93
N GLN A 44 -11.32 9.73 15.65
CA GLN A 44 -9.92 9.60 15.24
C GLN A 44 -9.41 8.16 15.28
N PHE A 45 -9.89 7.35 16.23
CA PHE A 45 -9.56 5.93 16.28
C PHE A 45 -10.18 5.19 15.09
N GLU A 46 -11.44 5.47 14.74
CA GLU A 46 -12.08 4.86 13.58
C GLU A 46 -11.38 5.25 12.26
N ILE A 47 -10.91 6.49 12.15
CA ILE A 47 -10.07 6.94 11.04
C ILE A 47 -8.76 6.15 10.98
N ALA A 48 -8.03 6.05 12.09
CA ALA A 48 -6.79 5.28 12.18
C ALA A 48 -7.02 3.82 11.78
N TYR A 49 -8.10 3.21 12.28
CA TYR A 49 -8.48 1.84 11.98
C TYR A 49 -8.78 1.65 10.49
N ARG A 50 -9.54 2.56 9.86
CA ARG A 50 -9.81 2.53 8.41
C ARG A 50 -8.57 2.76 7.56
N ILE A 51 -7.64 3.61 8.00
CA ILE A 51 -6.35 3.80 7.31
C ILE A 51 -5.58 2.48 7.28
N GLN A 52 -5.46 1.81 8.44
CA GLN A 52 -4.73 0.55 8.54
C GLN A 52 -5.40 -0.55 7.71
N LEU A 53 -6.71 -0.74 7.84
CA LEU A 53 -7.44 -1.80 7.15
C LEU A 53 -7.38 -1.62 5.63
N ASN A 54 -7.67 -0.42 5.13
CA ASN A 54 -7.60 -0.15 3.70
C ASN A 54 -6.17 -0.31 3.15
N THR A 55 -5.14 0.04 3.95
CA THR A 55 -3.74 -0.16 3.52
C THR A 55 -3.38 -1.63 3.47
N LEU A 56 -3.85 -2.42 4.44
CA LEU A 56 -3.69 -3.87 4.46
C LEU A 56 -4.31 -4.51 3.21
N GLU A 57 -5.59 -4.23 2.92
CA GLU A 57 -6.31 -4.77 1.77
C GLU A 57 -5.59 -4.44 0.44
N ASN A 58 -5.15 -3.20 0.29
CA ASN A 58 -4.44 -2.76 -0.91
C ASN A 58 -3.05 -3.40 -1.03
N THR A 59 -2.31 -3.56 0.08
CA THR A 59 -1.01 -4.23 0.09
C THR A 59 -1.12 -5.68 -0.35
N VAL A 60 -2.16 -6.40 0.10
CA VAL A 60 -2.38 -7.81 -0.26
C VAL A 60 -2.54 -7.98 -1.77
N ALA A 61 -3.22 -7.05 -2.45
CA ALA A 61 -3.32 -7.05 -3.91
C ALA A 61 -2.05 -6.54 -4.60
N PHE A 62 -1.42 -5.50 -4.05
CA PHE A 62 -0.26 -4.82 -4.63
C PHE A 62 0.97 -5.72 -4.72
N LEU A 63 1.31 -6.47 -3.66
CA LEU A 63 2.55 -7.25 -3.63
C LEU A 63 2.61 -8.32 -4.73
N PRO A 64 1.59 -9.18 -4.94
CA PRO A 64 1.60 -10.11 -6.06
C PRO A 64 1.79 -9.42 -7.41
N VAL A 65 1.06 -8.32 -7.63
CA VAL A 65 1.11 -7.56 -8.90
C VAL A 65 2.48 -6.92 -9.13
N LEU A 66 3.10 -6.35 -8.09
CA LEU A 66 4.47 -5.82 -8.14
C LEU A 66 5.46 -6.90 -8.59
N TRP A 67 5.38 -8.08 -7.98
CA TRP A 67 6.31 -9.17 -8.26
C TRP A 67 6.11 -9.78 -9.64
N VAL A 68 4.86 -9.96 -10.09
CA VAL A 68 4.55 -10.38 -11.45
C VAL A 68 5.15 -9.39 -12.47
N PHE A 69 4.95 -8.09 -12.28
CA PHE A 69 5.56 -7.09 -13.16
C PHE A 69 7.09 -7.15 -13.11
N ALA A 70 7.69 -7.25 -11.91
CA ALA A 70 9.14 -7.26 -11.76
C ALA A 70 9.80 -8.43 -12.50
N ILE A 71 9.21 -9.62 -12.40
CA ILE A 71 9.72 -10.87 -12.98
C ILE A 71 9.48 -10.93 -14.49
N PHE A 72 8.27 -10.58 -14.95
CA PHE A 72 7.87 -10.80 -16.34
C PHE A 72 8.09 -9.59 -17.25
N LEU A 73 8.29 -8.38 -16.71
CA LEU A 73 8.44 -7.18 -17.51
C LEU A 73 9.69 -6.37 -17.18
N SER A 74 9.83 -5.85 -15.96
CA SER A 74 11.02 -5.07 -15.57
C SER A 74 11.12 -4.80 -14.07
N SER A 75 12.25 -5.19 -13.48
CA SER A 75 12.62 -4.88 -12.09
C SER A 75 12.78 -3.37 -11.83
N LEU A 76 13.36 -2.62 -12.78
CA LEU A 76 13.57 -1.17 -12.65
C LEU A 76 12.22 -0.42 -12.61
N TRP A 77 11.35 -0.70 -13.57
CA TRP A 77 10.03 -0.06 -13.64
C TRP A 77 9.11 -0.50 -12.50
N ALA A 78 9.16 -1.78 -12.08
CA ALA A 78 8.48 -2.24 -10.87
C ALA A 78 8.88 -1.41 -9.64
N THR A 79 10.18 -1.13 -9.49
CA THR A 79 10.69 -0.32 -8.39
C THR A 79 10.15 1.11 -8.44
N GLY A 80 10.25 1.77 -9.59
CA GLY A 80 9.78 3.15 -9.76
C GLY A 80 8.28 3.29 -9.51
N ILE A 81 7.46 2.45 -10.14
CA ILE A 81 6.00 2.51 -9.99
C ILE A 81 5.58 2.04 -8.59
N GLY A 82 6.25 1.05 -8.02
CA GLY A 82 6.05 0.60 -6.64
C GLY A 82 6.34 1.70 -5.60
N CYS A 83 7.38 2.51 -5.81
CA CYS A 83 7.65 3.68 -4.98
C CYS A 83 6.52 4.72 -5.09
N VAL A 84 5.98 4.97 -6.29
CA VAL A 84 4.82 5.88 -6.49
C VAL A 84 3.60 5.35 -5.73
N TRP A 85 3.33 4.05 -5.81
CA TRP A 85 2.24 3.42 -5.04
C TRP A 85 2.43 3.65 -3.53
N LEU A 86 3.63 3.39 -3.01
CA LEU A 86 3.96 3.52 -1.59
C LEU A 86 3.79 4.98 -1.10
N LEU A 87 4.31 5.96 -1.85
CA LEU A 87 4.14 7.37 -1.55
C LEU A 87 2.66 7.79 -1.59
N GLY A 88 1.89 7.26 -2.54
CA GLY A 88 0.44 7.42 -2.58
C GLY A 88 -0.26 6.92 -1.32
N ARG A 89 0.15 5.76 -0.79
CA ARG A 89 -0.39 5.21 0.48
C ARG A 89 0.01 6.05 1.69
N VAL A 90 1.23 6.56 1.75
CA VAL A 90 1.66 7.49 2.82
C VAL A 90 0.85 8.78 2.78
N TRP A 91 0.65 9.35 1.58
CA TRP A 91 -0.20 10.53 1.40
C TRP A 91 -1.64 10.24 1.82
N TYR A 92 -2.22 9.12 1.36
CA TYR A 92 -3.56 8.69 1.77
C TYR A 92 -3.71 8.62 3.30
N ALA A 93 -2.78 7.96 3.98
CA ALA A 93 -2.81 7.80 5.43
C ALA A 93 -2.74 9.15 6.15
N ARG A 94 -1.80 10.02 5.75
CA ARG A 94 -1.66 11.36 6.35
C ARG A 94 -2.89 12.23 6.09
N ALA A 95 -3.36 12.26 4.86
CA ALA A 95 -4.52 13.07 4.47
C ALA A 95 -5.77 12.62 5.23
N TYR A 96 -6.03 11.31 5.32
CA TYR A 96 -7.16 10.79 6.07
C TYR A 96 -7.05 11.10 7.58
N ALA A 97 -5.85 10.97 8.17
CA ALA A 97 -5.64 11.29 9.58
C ALA A 97 -5.91 12.77 9.91
N CYS A 98 -5.66 13.69 8.97
CA CYS A 98 -5.89 15.13 9.15
C CYS A 98 -7.31 15.56 8.78
N ASP A 99 -7.78 15.23 7.57
CA ASP A 99 -9.12 15.51 7.08
C ASP A 99 -9.60 14.36 6.16
N PRO A 100 -10.57 13.54 6.62
CA PRO A 100 -11.16 12.45 5.85
C PRO A 100 -11.61 12.80 4.43
N LYS A 101 -12.00 14.06 4.16
CA LYS A 101 -12.46 14.49 2.85
C LYS A 101 -11.32 14.59 1.83
N THR A 102 -10.08 14.75 2.29
CA THR A 102 -8.91 14.98 1.43
C THR A 102 -8.16 13.70 1.04
N ARG A 103 -8.57 12.53 1.57
CA ARG A 103 -7.89 11.24 1.35
C ARG A 103 -7.89 10.77 -0.11
N GLY A 104 -8.83 11.25 -0.93
CA GLY A 104 -9.05 10.73 -2.28
C GLY A 104 -7.86 10.87 -3.24
N LYS A 105 -7.06 11.95 -3.11
CA LYS A 105 -5.94 12.21 -4.04
C LYS A 105 -4.81 11.19 -3.91
N GLY A 106 -4.36 10.94 -2.68
CA GLY A 106 -3.33 9.92 -2.41
C GLY A 106 -3.80 8.51 -2.77
N PHE A 107 -5.09 8.23 -2.52
CA PHE A 107 -5.71 6.97 -2.93
C PHE A 107 -5.66 6.79 -4.45
N LEU A 108 -6.11 7.79 -5.22
CA LEU A 108 -6.13 7.74 -6.68
C LEU A 108 -4.72 7.51 -7.25
N VAL A 109 -3.70 8.22 -6.74
CA VAL A 109 -2.30 8.02 -7.16
C VAL A 109 -1.86 6.58 -6.94
N SER A 110 -2.16 6.01 -5.77
CA SER A 110 -1.84 4.60 -5.51
C SER A 110 -2.59 3.65 -6.44
N MET A 111 -3.85 3.94 -6.79
CA MET A 111 -4.65 3.07 -7.66
C MET A 111 -4.18 3.12 -9.11
N LEU A 112 -3.76 4.30 -9.60
CA LEU A 112 -3.18 4.43 -10.93
C LEU A 112 -1.84 3.68 -11.04
N ALA A 113 -0.99 3.78 -10.01
CA ALA A 113 0.27 3.03 -9.96
C ALA A 113 0.02 1.51 -9.93
N PHE A 114 -0.97 1.06 -9.14
CA PHE A 114 -1.39 -0.34 -9.12
C PHE A 114 -1.91 -0.81 -10.49
N GLY A 115 -2.77 -0.02 -11.15
CA GLY A 115 -3.28 -0.33 -12.47
C GLY A 115 -2.18 -0.45 -13.52
N ALA A 116 -1.19 0.46 -13.50
CA ALA A 116 -0.03 0.39 -14.38
C ALA A 116 0.79 -0.90 -14.16
N LEU A 117 1.02 -1.29 -12.90
CA LEU A 117 1.69 -2.55 -12.59
C LEU A 117 0.84 -3.77 -13.02
N ALA A 118 -0.47 -3.73 -12.84
CA ALA A 118 -1.34 -4.84 -13.19
C ALA A 118 -1.39 -5.07 -14.71
N LEU A 119 -1.57 -4.00 -15.49
CA LEU A 119 -1.61 -4.06 -16.94
C LEU A 119 -0.26 -4.45 -17.54
N GLY A 120 0.83 -3.87 -17.02
CA GLY A 120 2.18 -4.24 -17.47
C GLY A 120 2.56 -5.67 -17.09
N GLY A 121 2.19 -6.11 -15.88
CA GLY A 121 2.39 -7.49 -15.43
C GLY A 121 1.62 -8.49 -16.29
N ALA A 122 0.35 -8.21 -16.57
CA ALA A 122 -0.47 -9.02 -17.46
C ALA A 122 0.14 -9.13 -18.87
N TRP A 123 0.57 -7.99 -19.44
CA TRP A 123 1.26 -7.98 -20.72
C TRP A 123 2.55 -8.83 -20.71
N GLY A 124 3.38 -8.69 -19.66
CA GLY A 124 4.61 -9.47 -19.51
C GLY A 124 4.34 -10.98 -19.46
N VAL A 125 3.34 -11.40 -18.69
CA VAL A 125 2.92 -12.81 -18.61
C VAL A 125 2.42 -13.32 -19.96
N LEU A 126 1.51 -12.58 -20.61
CA LEU A 126 0.96 -12.97 -21.91
C LEU A 126 2.04 -13.09 -22.98
N ARG A 127 2.98 -12.13 -23.03
CA ARG A 127 4.12 -12.19 -23.94
C ARG A 127 4.98 -13.44 -23.67
N GLY A 128 5.17 -13.81 -22.41
CA GLY A 128 5.93 -15.01 -22.03
C GLY A 128 5.24 -16.34 -22.34
N LEU A 129 3.92 -16.36 -22.59
CA LEU A 129 3.19 -17.55 -23.03
C LEU A 129 3.23 -17.76 -24.55
N LEU A 130 3.48 -16.68 -25.30
CA LEU A 130 3.46 -16.67 -26.76
C LEU A 130 4.84 -16.91 -27.41
N VAL A 131 5.89 -17.00 -26.59
CA VAL A 131 7.30 -17.21 -27.00
C VAL A 131 7.80 -18.49 -26.35
#